data_AF-A0A849SW91-F1
#
_entry.id   AF-A0A849SW91-F1
#
_cell.length_a   1.000
_cell.length_b   1.000
_cell.length_c   1.000
_cell.angle_alpha   90.00
_cell.angle_beta   90.00
_cell.angle_gamma   90.00
#
_symmetry.space_group_name_H-M   'P 1'
#
loop_
_entity.id
_entity.type
_entity.pdbx_description
1 polymer ?
#
loop_
_entity_poly.entity_id
_entity_poly.type
_entity_poly.pdbx_seq_one_letter_code
_entity_poly.pdbx_strand_id
1 'polypeptide(L)'
;MKTKLILITLLSLANTNVMADDNAFLDSAYTHLIHPKTSLITNKALASKNDIEEAMTFQTPVRSQQSRGTCSIFSATAYVETLMIQNEFFDQSLDLSEEWLQYTSVRGRSSDGSSAPSNFSAAKKYGMAMEATLPYVGVDWTKSETLLSKQRCAELTGLSLKSCQITHFDPSLLLKQDADINDQDFVTARTEALNFKNEYLTTTNSNYYLYEVETIKTRLLDGKAVILEIDFYYGAWNHRGGAELGIERNMDHWAQGIIGNPEPGSIDAVKSPSKPAGHSVLVVGFDDNKIVKIKTQMADGTSKTFTYKGVYYIKNSWGTDSFGADFEIDGVNYPGYGMITQKHANEDGSFFAL
;
A
#
# COMPACT_ATOMS: atom_id res chain seq x y z
N MET A 1 -46.44 -56.43 -5.61
CA MET A 1 -45.83 -55.14 -5.28
C MET A 1 -44.31 -55.33 -5.23
N LYS A 2 -43.58 -54.70 -6.16
CA LYS A 2 -42.11 -54.79 -6.24
C LYS A 2 -41.51 -53.56 -5.56
N THR A 3 -40.84 -53.76 -4.43
CA THR A 3 -40.17 -52.71 -3.66
C THR A 3 -38.86 -52.34 -4.35
N LYS A 4 -38.74 -51.09 -4.83
CA LYS A 4 -37.49 -50.56 -5.37
C LYS A 4 -36.60 -50.10 -4.22
N LEU A 5 -35.42 -50.71 -4.12
CA LEU A 5 -34.33 -50.30 -3.24
C LEU A 5 -33.66 -49.06 -3.87
N ILE A 6 -33.74 -47.90 -3.22
CA ILE A 6 -33.04 -46.69 -3.64
C ILE A 6 -31.66 -46.70 -2.98
N LEU A 7 -30.63 -46.86 -3.80
CA LEU A 7 -29.22 -46.75 -3.42
C LEU A 7 -28.86 -45.27 -3.35
N ILE A 8 -28.63 -44.75 -2.14
CA ILE A 8 -28.14 -43.37 -1.93
C ILE A 8 -26.62 -43.43 -1.96
N THR A 9 -26.04 -42.94 -3.05
CA THR A 9 -24.60 -42.74 -3.20
C THR A 9 -24.20 -41.49 -2.41
N LEU A 10 -23.46 -41.65 -1.30
CA LEU A 10 -22.80 -40.53 -0.63
C LEU A 10 -21.69 -40.01 -1.54
N LEU A 11 -21.89 -38.83 -2.14
CA LEU A 11 -20.79 -38.04 -2.69
C LEU A 11 -20.02 -37.44 -1.51
N SER A 12 -18.76 -37.86 -1.35
CA SER A 12 -17.79 -37.16 -0.51
C SER A 12 -17.48 -35.81 -1.15
N LEU A 13 -17.98 -34.73 -0.55
CA LEU A 13 -17.51 -33.37 -0.83
C LEU A 13 -16.05 -33.28 -0.37
N ALA A 14 -15.13 -33.33 -1.32
CA ALA A 14 -13.77 -32.87 -1.08
C ALA A 14 -13.83 -31.37 -0.83
N ASN A 15 -13.59 -30.95 0.41
CA ASN A 15 -13.34 -29.55 0.77
C ASN A 15 -12.03 -29.13 0.10
N THR A 16 -12.11 -28.61 -1.13
CA THR A 16 -11.07 -27.74 -1.66
C THR A 16 -11.12 -26.47 -0.82
N ASN A 17 -10.17 -26.31 0.10
CA ASN A 17 -9.87 -25.02 0.71
C ASN A 17 -9.40 -24.09 -0.40
N VAL A 18 -10.35 -23.48 -1.10
CA VAL A 18 -10.10 -22.28 -1.90
C VAL A 18 -9.75 -21.24 -0.85
N MET A 19 -8.45 -21.02 -0.64
CA MET A 19 -7.98 -19.88 0.15
C MET A 19 -8.62 -18.64 -0.48
N ALA A 20 -9.52 -17.98 0.24
CA ALA A 20 -10.13 -16.74 -0.22
C ALA A 20 -9.00 -15.77 -0.61
N ASP A 21 -9.12 -15.18 -1.80
CA ASP A 21 -8.17 -14.16 -2.25
C ASP A 21 -8.37 -12.93 -1.35
N ASP A 22 -7.41 -12.66 -0.46
CA ASP A 22 -7.50 -11.57 0.51
C ASP A 22 -7.16 -10.20 -0.11
N ASN A 23 -7.04 -10.13 -1.45
CA ASN A 23 -6.76 -8.93 -2.27
C ASN A 23 -5.55 -8.11 -1.81
N ALA A 24 -4.65 -8.73 -1.02
CA ALA A 24 -3.42 -8.12 -0.55
C ALA A 24 -2.31 -8.30 -1.59
N PHE A 25 -2.35 -7.53 -2.66
CA PHE A 25 -1.29 -7.57 -3.68
C PHE A 25 -0.11 -6.69 -3.25
N LEU A 26 1.09 -7.06 -3.71
CA LEU A 26 2.35 -6.47 -3.26
C LEU A 26 3.06 -5.79 -4.44
N ASP A 27 3.84 -4.75 -4.15
CA ASP A 27 4.75 -4.18 -5.12
C ASP A 27 5.93 -5.14 -5.35
N SER A 28 6.64 -4.91 -6.47
CA SER A 28 7.95 -5.50 -6.67
C SER A 28 8.91 -5.04 -5.55
N ALA A 29 9.91 -5.87 -5.25
CA ALA A 29 10.91 -5.55 -4.23
C ALA A 29 11.56 -4.18 -4.47
N TYR A 30 11.68 -3.41 -3.39
CA TYR A 30 12.33 -2.10 -3.45
C TYR A 30 13.85 -2.24 -3.48
N THR A 31 14.50 -1.29 -4.13
CA THR A 31 15.98 -1.28 -4.28
C THR A 31 16.61 0.01 -3.77
N HIS A 32 15.79 0.92 -3.25
CA HIS A 32 16.16 2.29 -2.89
C HIS A 32 15.92 2.60 -1.40
N LEU A 33 15.66 1.60 -0.57
CA LEU A 33 15.40 1.79 0.85
C LEU A 33 16.63 2.35 1.57
N ILE A 34 16.43 3.39 2.37
CA ILE A 34 17.37 3.99 3.31
C ILE A 34 16.71 4.01 4.69
N HIS A 35 17.18 3.12 5.56
CA HIS A 35 16.66 2.95 6.91
C HIS A 35 16.96 4.15 7.83
N PRO A 36 15.96 4.67 8.56
CA PRO A 36 16.17 5.80 9.44
C PRO A 36 17.07 5.42 10.62
N LYS A 37 17.83 6.39 11.11
CA LYS A 37 18.69 6.24 12.29
C LYS A 37 18.17 7.10 13.43
N THR A 38 18.36 6.65 14.66
CA THR A 38 18.16 7.49 15.84
C THR A 38 19.25 8.56 15.87
N SER A 39 18.85 9.82 16.00
CA SER A 39 19.77 10.94 16.10
C SER A 39 20.54 10.87 17.42
N LEU A 40 21.87 11.09 17.37
CA LEU A 40 22.72 11.09 18.56
C LEU A 40 22.69 12.43 19.33
N ILE A 41 22.04 13.46 18.76
CA ILE A 41 22.19 14.88 19.19
C ILE A 41 20.87 15.46 19.76
N THR A 42 19.78 14.69 19.75
CA THR A 42 18.47 15.16 20.20
C THR A 42 18.37 15.20 21.73
N ASN A 43 18.71 16.37 22.30
CA ASN A 43 18.58 16.67 23.74
C ASN A 43 17.12 16.97 24.18
N LYS A 44 16.14 16.97 23.27
CA LYS A 44 14.73 17.26 23.58
C LYS A 44 13.93 15.96 23.64
N ALA A 45 13.31 15.69 24.78
CA ALA A 45 12.35 14.59 24.90
C ALA A 45 11.14 14.88 24.00
N LEU A 46 10.93 14.06 22.97
CA LEU A 46 9.71 14.05 22.17
C LEU A 46 8.57 13.43 22.99
N ALA A 47 7.33 13.83 22.69
CA ALA A 47 6.17 13.13 23.23
C ALA A 47 6.17 11.67 22.76
N SER A 48 5.73 10.75 23.62
CA SER A 48 5.79 9.31 23.36
C SER A 48 4.72 8.80 22.38
N LYS A 49 3.73 9.63 22.04
CA LYS A 49 2.68 9.33 21.05
C LYS A 49 2.07 10.64 20.53
N ASN A 50 1.51 10.62 19.33
CA ASN A 50 0.62 11.68 18.86
C ASN A 50 -0.85 11.36 19.15
N ASP A 51 -1.72 12.36 19.00
CA ASP A 51 -3.16 12.12 18.93
C ASP A 51 -3.48 11.51 17.56
N ILE A 52 -3.76 10.22 17.57
CA ILE A 52 -4.00 9.44 16.36
C ILE A 52 -5.42 9.67 15.81
N GLU A 53 -6.41 9.87 16.69
CA GLU A 53 -7.78 10.13 16.26
C GLU A 53 -7.85 11.49 15.57
N GLU A 54 -7.16 12.50 16.11
CA GLU A 54 -7.01 13.81 15.46
C GLU A 54 -6.30 13.67 14.10
N ALA A 55 -5.19 12.93 14.02
CA ALA A 55 -4.48 12.72 12.76
C ALA A 55 -5.35 12.01 11.70
N MET A 56 -6.21 11.08 12.12
CA MET A 56 -7.16 10.40 11.24
C MET A 56 -8.23 11.34 10.67
N THR A 57 -8.51 12.49 11.29
CA THR A 57 -9.45 13.47 10.73
C THR A 57 -8.94 14.15 9.45
N PHE A 58 -7.66 14.00 9.12
CA PHE A 58 -7.10 14.47 7.85
C PHE A 58 -7.08 13.40 6.77
N GLN A 59 -7.60 12.20 7.05
CA GLN A 59 -7.53 11.06 6.13
C GLN A 59 -8.85 10.94 5.35
N THR A 60 -8.71 10.71 4.05
CA THR A 60 -9.78 10.20 3.18
C THR A 60 -10.12 8.75 3.56
N PRO A 61 -11.22 8.16 3.06
CA PRO A 61 -11.54 6.76 3.33
C PRO A 61 -10.43 5.78 2.90
N VAL A 62 -10.44 4.58 3.48
CA VAL A 62 -9.55 3.49 3.04
C VAL A 62 -9.91 3.04 1.63
N ARG A 63 -8.89 2.89 0.78
CA ARG A 63 -9.02 2.45 -0.61
C ARG A 63 -8.53 1.00 -0.78
N SER A 64 -8.79 0.41 -1.94
CA SER A 64 -8.36 -0.94 -2.27
C SER A 64 -7.66 -0.99 -3.62
N GLN A 65 -6.41 -1.44 -3.63
CA GLN A 65 -5.64 -1.68 -4.84
C GLN A 65 -6.11 -2.90 -5.64
N GLN A 66 -7.01 -3.71 -5.07
CA GLN A 66 -7.57 -4.92 -5.68
C GLN A 66 -6.45 -5.85 -6.16
N SER A 67 -6.49 -6.34 -7.41
CA SER A 67 -5.61 -7.39 -7.89
C SER A 67 -4.27 -6.90 -8.48
N ARG A 68 -3.76 -5.74 -8.05
CA ARG A 68 -2.57 -5.08 -8.65
C ARG A 68 -1.53 -4.71 -7.60
N GLY A 69 -0.25 -4.76 -7.95
CA GLY A 69 0.86 -4.29 -7.11
C GLY A 69 1.08 -2.79 -7.26
N THR A 70 0.18 -1.99 -6.67
CA THR A 70 0.15 -0.52 -6.78
C THR A 70 0.13 0.17 -5.42
N CYS A 71 0.53 -0.49 -4.34
CA CYS A 71 0.45 0.05 -2.98
C CYS A 71 1.25 1.36 -2.83
N SER A 72 2.38 1.51 -3.52
CA SER A 72 3.15 2.76 -3.55
C SER A 72 2.38 3.93 -4.19
N ILE A 73 1.50 3.66 -5.15
CA ILE A 73 0.59 4.66 -5.75
C ILE A 73 -0.47 5.07 -4.74
N PHE A 74 -1.18 4.11 -4.15
CA PHE A 74 -2.25 4.38 -3.19
C PHE A 74 -1.74 5.16 -1.97
N SER A 75 -0.60 4.75 -1.41
CA SER A 75 0.02 5.48 -0.29
C SER A 75 0.45 6.90 -0.68
N ALA A 76 0.95 7.11 -1.90
CA ALA A 76 1.29 8.45 -2.40
C ALA A 76 0.06 9.32 -2.68
N THR A 77 -1.01 8.75 -3.22
CA THR A 77 -2.28 9.45 -3.41
C THR A 77 -2.87 9.86 -2.07
N ALA A 78 -3.02 8.92 -1.12
CA ALA A 78 -3.52 9.20 0.23
C ALA A 78 -2.67 10.24 0.97
N TYR A 79 -1.35 10.24 0.74
CA TYR A 79 -0.45 11.27 1.27
C TYR A 79 -0.78 12.65 0.71
N VAL A 80 -0.95 12.78 -0.62
CA VAL A 80 -1.31 14.06 -1.25
C VAL A 80 -2.68 14.53 -0.75
N GLU A 81 -3.66 13.66 -0.66
CA GLU A 81 -4.98 13.99 -0.10
C GLU A 81 -4.89 14.49 1.34
N THR A 82 -4.09 13.82 2.18
CA THR A 82 -3.83 14.27 3.56
C THR A 82 -3.29 15.70 3.57
N LEU A 83 -2.30 16.01 2.73
CA LEU A 83 -1.76 17.36 2.64
C LEU A 83 -2.83 18.36 2.22
N MET A 84 -3.68 18.02 1.26
CA MET A 84 -4.74 18.92 0.78
C MET A 84 -5.74 19.26 1.89
N ILE A 85 -6.14 18.26 2.67
CA ILE A 85 -7.09 18.44 3.77
C ILE A 85 -6.45 19.24 4.90
N GLN A 86 -5.19 18.97 5.23
CA GLN A 86 -4.44 19.71 6.26
C GLN A 86 -4.22 21.18 5.93
N ASN A 87 -4.12 21.51 4.64
CA ASN A 87 -4.00 22.90 4.18
C ASN A 87 -5.37 23.56 3.94
N GLU A 88 -6.47 22.91 4.37
CA GLU A 88 -7.84 23.41 4.27
C GLU A 88 -8.29 23.70 2.82
N PHE A 89 -7.64 23.08 1.83
CA PHE A 89 -8.03 23.20 0.42
C PHE A 89 -9.21 22.30 0.09
N PHE A 90 -9.33 21.17 0.78
CA PHE A 90 -10.36 20.16 0.58
C PHE A 90 -10.80 19.55 1.91
N ASP A 91 -11.92 18.82 1.88
CA ASP A 91 -12.37 17.99 3.00
C ASP A 91 -12.09 16.49 2.73
N GLN A 92 -12.52 15.63 3.65
CA GLN A 92 -12.33 14.17 3.56
C GLN A 92 -13.02 13.49 2.36
N SER A 93 -13.86 14.22 1.60
CA SER A 93 -14.49 13.70 0.38
C SER A 93 -13.60 13.78 -0.85
N LEU A 94 -12.42 14.42 -0.75
CA LEU A 94 -11.42 14.39 -1.82
C LEU A 94 -11.11 12.96 -2.24
N ASP A 95 -11.07 12.73 -3.55
CA ASP A 95 -10.80 11.42 -4.14
C ASP A 95 -9.96 11.61 -5.40
N LEU A 96 -8.66 11.43 -5.25
CA LEU A 96 -7.69 11.60 -6.33
C LEU A 96 -7.44 10.27 -7.06
N SER A 97 -7.27 10.33 -8.38
CA SER A 97 -7.12 9.14 -9.23
C SER A 97 -5.75 8.46 -9.06
N GLU A 98 -5.74 7.26 -8.48
CA GLU A 98 -4.57 6.37 -8.53
C GLU A 98 -4.24 5.93 -9.96
N GLU A 99 -5.23 5.82 -10.85
CA GLU A 99 -5.00 5.43 -12.25
C GLU A 99 -4.13 6.46 -12.97
N TRP A 100 -4.41 7.74 -12.75
CA TRP A 100 -3.61 8.85 -13.29
C TRP A 100 -2.18 8.85 -12.73
N LEU A 101 -2.03 8.69 -11.42
CA LEU A 101 -0.72 8.67 -10.78
C LEU A 101 0.10 7.45 -11.25
N GLN A 102 -0.52 6.28 -11.35
CA GLN A 102 0.13 5.07 -11.87
C GLN A 102 0.59 5.29 -13.32
N TYR A 103 -0.28 5.80 -14.18
CA TYR A 103 0.09 6.10 -15.57
C TYR A 103 1.26 7.09 -15.64
N THR A 104 1.21 8.19 -14.89
CA THR A 104 2.25 9.21 -14.95
C THR A 104 3.58 8.77 -14.35
N SER A 105 3.57 7.86 -13.36
CA SER A 105 4.76 7.34 -12.66
C SER A 105 5.48 6.23 -13.40
N VAL A 106 4.75 5.26 -13.98
CA VAL A 106 5.34 4.02 -14.52
C VAL A 106 5.08 3.77 -16.00
N ARG A 107 4.47 4.71 -16.75
CA ARG A 107 4.38 4.55 -18.22
C ARG A 107 5.73 4.32 -18.87
N GLY A 108 5.73 3.46 -19.88
CA GLY A 108 6.95 3.03 -20.58
C GLY A 108 7.76 1.97 -19.81
N ARG A 109 7.25 1.46 -18.67
CA ARG A 109 7.87 0.37 -17.93
C ARG A 109 7.17 -0.96 -18.19
N SER A 110 7.79 -2.03 -17.67
CA SER A 110 7.34 -3.42 -17.81
C SER A 110 6.92 -4.06 -16.48
N SER A 111 6.79 -3.26 -15.41
CA SER A 111 6.28 -3.63 -14.09
C SER A 111 5.34 -2.55 -13.56
N ASP A 112 4.38 -2.94 -12.73
CA ASP A 112 3.46 -2.08 -11.98
C ASP A 112 4.14 -1.36 -10.80
N GLY A 113 5.20 -1.95 -10.24
CA GLY A 113 5.93 -1.37 -9.12
C GLY A 113 6.47 0.04 -9.38
N SER A 114 6.17 0.94 -8.43
CA SER A 114 6.70 2.30 -8.37
C SER A 114 7.43 2.54 -7.05
N SER A 115 7.62 3.80 -6.67
CA SER A 115 8.11 4.19 -5.36
C SER A 115 7.65 5.61 -4.99
N ALA A 116 7.64 5.94 -3.70
CA ALA A 116 7.27 7.25 -3.19
C ALA A 116 8.06 8.39 -3.87
N PRO A 117 9.40 8.30 -4.05
CA PRO A 117 10.14 9.32 -4.81
C PRO A 117 9.68 9.46 -6.27
N SER A 118 9.38 8.35 -6.95
CA SER A 118 8.89 8.35 -8.33
C SER A 118 7.50 8.98 -8.41
N ASN A 119 6.62 8.62 -7.46
CA ASN A 119 5.24 9.07 -7.39
C ASN A 119 5.15 10.55 -7.04
N PHE A 120 5.91 11.02 -6.06
CA PHE A 120 6.02 12.45 -5.75
C PHE A 120 6.58 13.26 -6.92
N SER A 121 7.58 12.73 -7.63
CA SER A 121 8.10 13.38 -8.83
C SER A 121 7.06 13.45 -9.95
N ALA A 122 6.25 12.41 -10.12
CA ALA A 122 5.16 12.38 -11.10
C ALA A 122 4.04 13.37 -10.73
N ALA A 123 3.56 13.35 -9.48
CA ALA A 123 2.56 14.28 -8.97
C ALA A 123 3.02 15.74 -9.12
N LYS A 124 4.28 16.06 -8.78
CA LYS A 124 4.83 17.41 -8.99
C LYS A 124 4.94 17.80 -10.45
N LYS A 125 5.21 16.85 -11.35
CA LYS A 125 5.41 17.16 -12.78
C LYS A 125 4.09 17.28 -13.53
N TYR A 126 3.16 16.37 -13.27
CA TYR A 126 1.93 16.17 -14.03
C TYR A 126 0.66 16.49 -13.24
N GLY A 127 0.74 16.63 -11.92
CA GLY A 127 -0.41 16.86 -11.03
C GLY A 127 -1.20 15.60 -10.71
N MET A 128 -2.37 15.79 -10.11
CA MET A 128 -3.32 14.73 -9.74
C MET A 128 -4.69 15.02 -10.35
N ALA A 129 -5.32 14.03 -10.94
CA ALA A 129 -6.69 14.11 -11.46
C ALA A 129 -7.70 13.60 -10.42
N MET A 130 -8.98 13.88 -10.61
CA MET A 130 -10.04 13.32 -9.75
C MET A 130 -10.34 11.87 -10.15
N GLU A 131 -10.63 11.02 -9.15
CA GLU A 131 -11.04 9.63 -9.36
C GLU A 131 -12.33 9.54 -10.20
N ALA A 132 -13.26 10.49 -10.02
CA ALA A 132 -14.48 10.57 -10.83
C ALA A 132 -14.22 10.77 -12.33
N THR A 133 -13.07 11.33 -12.71
CA THR A 133 -12.70 11.61 -14.10
C THR A 133 -11.91 10.45 -14.70
N LEU A 134 -11.01 9.84 -13.91
CA LEU A 134 -10.22 8.69 -14.37
C LEU A 134 -10.22 7.57 -13.31
N PRO A 135 -11.29 6.74 -13.26
CA PRO A 135 -11.44 5.76 -12.21
C PRO A 135 -10.35 4.68 -12.23
N TYR A 136 -9.95 4.24 -11.05
CA TYR A 136 -9.03 3.13 -10.84
C TYR A 136 -9.59 1.82 -11.40
N VAL A 137 -8.77 1.16 -12.22
CA VAL A 137 -9.09 -0.17 -12.74
C VAL A 137 -8.33 -1.21 -11.93
N GLY A 138 -9.03 -1.89 -11.04
CA GLY A 138 -8.44 -2.87 -10.11
C GLY A 138 -8.03 -4.23 -10.69
N VAL A 139 -7.99 -4.38 -12.02
CA VAL A 139 -7.72 -5.65 -12.70
C VAL A 139 -6.34 -5.64 -13.35
N ASP A 140 -5.60 -6.73 -13.25
CA ASP A 140 -4.31 -6.92 -13.92
C ASP A 140 -4.50 -7.41 -15.37
N TRP A 141 -4.41 -6.50 -16.35
CA TRP A 141 -4.55 -6.85 -17.77
C TRP A 141 -3.39 -7.67 -18.34
N THR A 142 -2.31 -7.89 -17.58
CA THR A 142 -1.24 -8.82 -18.00
C THR A 142 -1.64 -10.28 -17.81
N LYS A 143 -2.63 -10.55 -16.96
CA LYS A 143 -3.14 -11.89 -16.65
C LYS A 143 -4.53 -12.17 -17.22
N SER A 144 -5.33 -11.13 -17.41
CA SER A 144 -6.70 -11.27 -17.91
C SER A 144 -7.06 -10.17 -18.89
N GLU A 145 -7.39 -10.57 -20.12
CA GLU A 145 -7.81 -9.63 -21.17
C GLU A 145 -9.29 -9.24 -21.00
N THR A 146 -9.59 -7.95 -21.07
CA THR A 146 -10.94 -7.39 -20.97
C THR A 146 -11.35 -6.69 -22.28
N LEU A 147 -12.63 -6.34 -22.42
CA LEU A 147 -13.06 -5.53 -23.57
C LEU A 147 -12.34 -4.17 -23.59
N LEU A 148 -12.16 -3.55 -22.42
CA LEU A 148 -11.47 -2.27 -22.27
C LEU A 148 -9.98 -2.40 -22.60
N SER A 149 -9.33 -3.50 -22.19
CA SER A 149 -7.92 -3.73 -22.52
C SER A 149 -7.71 -3.90 -24.03
N LYS A 150 -8.64 -4.55 -24.73
CA LYS A 150 -8.61 -4.62 -26.21
C LYS A 150 -8.77 -3.24 -26.84
N GLN A 151 -9.75 -2.47 -26.38
CA GLN A 151 -10.00 -1.13 -26.91
C GLN A 151 -8.79 -0.20 -26.77
N ARG A 152 -8.06 -0.28 -25.65
CA ARG A 152 -6.95 0.64 -25.36
C ARG A 152 -5.58 0.13 -25.82
N CYS A 153 -5.35 -1.18 -25.82
CA CYS A 153 -4.01 -1.74 -25.98
C CYS A 153 -3.83 -2.63 -27.23
N ALA A 154 -4.87 -3.03 -27.96
CA ALA A 154 -4.78 -4.08 -29.00
C ALA A 154 -3.81 -3.76 -30.14
N GLU A 155 -3.67 -2.49 -30.52
CA GLU A 155 -2.78 -2.06 -31.62
C GLU A 155 -1.32 -1.93 -31.19
N LEU A 156 -1.03 -2.06 -29.89
CA LEU A 156 0.32 -1.91 -29.34
C LEU A 156 1.06 -3.25 -29.38
N THR A 157 2.39 -3.17 -29.45
CA THR A 157 3.27 -4.36 -29.41
C THR A 157 4.45 -4.14 -28.47
N GLY A 158 5.14 -5.22 -28.12
CA GLY A 158 6.36 -5.18 -27.31
C GLY A 158 6.18 -4.47 -25.97
N LEU A 159 7.12 -3.56 -25.65
CA LEU A 159 7.11 -2.80 -24.39
C LEU A 159 5.88 -1.88 -24.27
N SER A 160 5.41 -1.30 -25.37
CA SER A 160 4.24 -0.41 -25.34
C SER A 160 2.97 -1.15 -24.96
N LEU A 161 2.78 -2.37 -25.48
CA LEU A 161 1.67 -3.24 -25.09
C LEU A 161 1.75 -3.57 -23.59
N LYS A 162 2.92 -3.99 -23.12
CA LYS A 162 3.11 -4.36 -21.72
C LYS A 162 2.88 -3.17 -20.79
N SER A 163 3.41 -2.00 -21.14
CA SER A 163 3.14 -0.76 -20.40
C SER A 163 1.64 -0.44 -20.39
N CYS A 164 0.95 -0.54 -21.53
CA CYS A 164 -0.48 -0.27 -21.59
C CYS A 164 -1.30 -1.26 -20.77
N GLN A 165 -0.93 -2.54 -20.72
CA GLN A 165 -1.60 -3.50 -19.85
C GLN A 165 -1.37 -3.21 -18.36
N ILE A 166 -0.23 -2.60 -18.02
CA ILE A 166 0.11 -2.25 -16.64
C ILE A 166 -0.55 -0.93 -16.21
N THR A 167 -0.56 0.08 -17.08
CA THR A 167 -1.05 1.44 -16.78
C THR A 167 -2.39 1.76 -17.42
N HIS A 168 -3.02 0.77 -18.05
CA HIS A 168 -4.32 0.82 -18.73
C HIS A 168 -4.50 1.86 -19.85
N PHE A 169 -3.41 2.45 -20.32
CA PHE A 169 -3.38 3.46 -21.36
C PHE A 169 -2.11 3.37 -22.20
N ASP A 170 -2.21 3.73 -23.48
CA ASP A 170 -1.06 3.86 -24.37
C ASP A 170 -0.01 4.82 -23.75
N PRO A 171 1.25 4.38 -23.55
CA PRO A 171 2.28 5.21 -22.92
C PRO A 171 2.62 6.48 -23.74
N SER A 172 2.26 6.52 -25.02
CA SER A 172 2.48 7.68 -25.89
C SER A 172 1.48 8.81 -25.69
N LEU A 173 0.33 8.59 -25.00
CA LEU A 173 -0.71 9.60 -24.88
C LEU A 173 -0.16 10.90 -24.30
N LEU A 174 0.69 10.86 -23.27
CA LEU A 174 1.29 12.05 -22.66
C LEU A 174 2.19 12.89 -23.59
N LEU A 175 2.56 12.37 -24.76
CA LEU A 175 3.35 13.09 -25.76
C LEU A 175 2.48 13.66 -26.89
N LYS A 176 1.21 13.26 -26.98
CA LYS A 176 0.25 13.71 -28.00
C LYS A 176 -0.42 15.01 -27.56
N GLN A 177 -0.76 15.84 -28.56
CA GLN A 177 -1.66 16.98 -28.35
C GLN A 177 -3.05 16.46 -28.05
N ASP A 178 -3.82 17.20 -27.27
CA ASP A 178 -5.16 16.77 -26.83
C ASP A 178 -6.10 16.52 -28.02
N ALA A 179 -5.95 17.28 -29.12
CA ALA A 179 -6.72 17.08 -30.35
C ALA A 179 -6.45 15.74 -31.06
N ASP A 180 -5.34 15.08 -30.75
CA ASP A 180 -4.94 13.79 -31.34
C ASP A 180 -5.30 12.60 -30.43
N ILE A 181 -5.99 12.84 -29.32
CA ILE A 181 -6.36 11.83 -28.33
C ILE A 181 -7.87 11.58 -28.38
N ASN A 182 -8.24 10.35 -28.70
CA ASN A 182 -9.65 9.95 -28.80
C ASN A 182 -10.27 9.56 -27.44
N ASP A 183 -9.49 9.52 -26.36
CA ASP A 183 -9.96 9.22 -25.00
C ASP A 183 -10.18 10.55 -24.25
N GLN A 184 -11.44 10.99 -24.21
CA GLN A 184 -11.83 12.28 -23.63
C GLN A 184 -11.63 12.34 -22.12
N ASP A 185 -11.80 11.21 -21.43
CA ASP A 185 -11.58 11.11 -19.98
C ASP A 185 -10.09 11.33 -19.68
N PHE A 186 -9.19 10.76 -20.49
CA PHE A 186 -7.75 11.02 -20.39
C PHE A 186 -7.41 12.51 -20.57
N VAL A 187 -7.98 13.17 -21.59
CA VAL A 187 -7.74 14.61 -21.85
C VAL A 187 -8.25 15.47 -20.69
N THR A 188 -9.42 15.13 -20.16
CA THR A 188 -10.03 15.82 -19.03
C THR A 188 -9.17 15.66 -17.77
N ALA A 189 -8.76 14.43 -17.45
CA ALA A 189 -7.87 14.11 -16.33
C ALA A 189 -6.53 14.85 -16.43
N ARG A 190 -5.95 14.93 -17.63
CA ARG A 190 -4.72 15.71 -17.87
C ARG A 190 -4.91 17.19 -17.55
N THR A 191 -6.02 17.78 -17.98
CA THR A 191 -6.32 19.19 -17.75
C THR A 191 -6.54 19.46 -16.26
N GLU A 192 -7.34 18.62 -15.60
CA GLU A 192 -7.54 18.67 -14.15
C GLU A 192 -6.23 18.56 -13.39
N ALA A 193 -5.38 17.60 -13.75
CA ALA A 193 -4.09 17.39 -13.11
C ALA A 193 -3.16 18.59 -13.25
N LEU A 194 -3.09 19.19 -14.45
CA LEU A 194 -2.31 20.42 -14.64
C LEU A 194 -2.83 21.58 -13.78
N ASN A 195 -4.15 21.74 -13.66
CA ASN A 195 -4.75 22.76 -12.79
C ASN A 195 -4.44 22.49 -11.32
N PHE A 196 -4.67 21.25 -10.86
CA PHE A 196 -4.37 20.82 -9.49
C PHE A 196 -2.90 21.07 -9.12
N LYS A 197 -1.98 20.75 -10.04
CA LYS A 197 -0.55 21.01 -9.85
C LYS A 197 -0.27 22.50 -9.64
N ASN A 198 -0.79 23.33 -10.54
CA ASN A 198 -0.49 24.77 -10.55
C ASN A 198 -1.09 25.47 -9.32
N GLU A 199 -2.20 24.97 -8.81
CA GLU A 199 -2.92 25.54 -7.67
C GLU A 199 -2.35 25.05 -6.33
N TYR A 200 -2.06 23.75 -6.19
CA TYR A 200 -1.82 23.12 -4.88
C TYR A 200 -0.43 22.49 -4.70
N LEU A 201 0.30 22.15 -5.78
CA LEU A 201 1.57 21.40 -5.70
C LEU A 201 2.80 22.22 -6.10
N THR A 202 2.96 23.40 -5.50
CA THR A 202 4.09 24.32 -5.81
C THR A 202 5.39 24.02 -5.06
N THR A 203 5.53 22.85 -4.42
CA THR A 203 6.73 22.50 -3.63
C THR A 203 8.01 22.41 -4.47
N THR A 204 9.11 22.96 -3.97
CA THR A 204 10.44 22.89 -4.60
C THR A 204 11.29 21.74 -4.07
N ASN A 205 10.85 21.03 -3.03
CA ASN A 205 11.66 19.98 -2.40
C ASN A 205 11.92 18.81 -3.38
N SER A 206 13.18 18.41 -3.50
CA SER A 206 13.61 17.28 -4.33
C SER A 206 14.12 16.10 -3.51
N ASN A 207 14.28 16.27 -2.19
CA ASN A 207 14.66 15.19 -1.29
C ASN A 207 13.47 14.77 -0.44
N TYR A 208 12.93 13.60 -0.75
CA TYR A 208 11.75 13.08 -0.09
C TYR A 208 12.07 12.18 1.11
N TYR A 209 13.34 11.80 1.31
CA TYR A 209 13.72 10.83 2.34
C TYR A 209 13.75 11.46 3.74
N LEU A 210 13.25 10.72 4.72
CA LEU A 210 13.38 11.02 6.14
C LEU A 210 14.41 10.08 6.77
N TYR A 211 15.59 10.61 7.07
CA TYR A 211 16.72 9.80 7.55
C TYR A 211 16.76 9.60 9.06
N GLU A 212 15.98 10.35 9.83
CA GLU A 212 16.02 10.32 11.29
C GLU A 212 14.66 9.96 11.89
N VAL A 213 14.66 9.03 12.86
CA VAL A 213 13.45 8.60 13.59
C VAL A 213 12.77 9.79 14.26
N GLU A 214 13.54 10.72 14.79
CA GLU A 214 13.04 11.92 15.45
C GLU A 214 12.36 12.88 14.47
N THR A 215 12.87 12.97 13.23
CA THR A 215 12.21 13.75 12.17
C THR A 215 10.88 13.13 11.79
N ILE A 216 10.82 11.81 11.66
CA ILE A 216 9.57 11.06 11.40
C ILE A 216 8.56 11.34 12.51
N LYS A 217 8.94 11.13 13.77
CA LYS A 217 8.04 11.36 14.92
C LYS A 217 7.62 12.82 15.06
N THR A 218 8.50 13.77 14.79
CA THR A 218 8.15 15.20 14.83
C THR A 218 7.07 15.53 13.80
N ARG A 219 7.16 14.98 12.58
CA ARG A 219 6.10 15.17 11.58
C ARG A 219 4.77 14.58 12.03
N LEU A 220 4.78 13.37 12.59
CA LEU A 220 3.57 12.72 13.10
C LEU A 220 2.96 13.47 14.31
N LEU A 221 3.79 14.07 15.17
CA LEU A 221 3.33 14.95 16.25
C LEU A 221 2.67 16.23 15.72
N ASP A 222 3.11 16.72 14.56
CA ASP A 222 2.47 17.84 13.85
C ASP A 222 1.23 17.39 13.05
N GLY A 223 0.76 16.15 13.24
CA GLY A 223 -0.34 15.53 12.49
C GLY A 223 0.01 15.17 11.04
N LYS A 224 1.22 15.44 10.56
CA LYS A 224 1.63 15.24 9.17
C LYS A 224 2.02 13.78 8.94
N ALA A 225 1.19 13.07 8.19
CA ALA A 225 1.48 11.71 7.77
C ALA A 225 2.81 11.60 7.00
N VAL A 226 3.36 10.39 6.93
CA VAL A 226 4.55 10.04 6.14
C VAL A 226 4.31 8.71 5.44
N ILE A 227 4.94 8.47 4.30
CA ILE A 227 4.88 7.15 3.65
C ILE A 227 5.95 6.25 4.25
N LEU A 228 5.62 4.98 4.50
CA LEU A 228 6.56 3.91 4.79
C LEU A 228 6.60 2.94 3.62
N GLU A 229 7.75 2.82 2.97
CA GLU A 229 8.04 1.72 2.05
C GLU A 229 8.94 0.72 2.75
N ILE A 230 8.65 -0.57 2.62
CA ILE A 230 9.29 -1.62 3.41
C ILE A 230 9.49 -2.90 2.61
N ASP A 231 10.61 -3.58 2.87
CA ASP A 231 10.81 -4.95 2.40
C ASP A 231 9.77 -5.88 3.02
N PHE A 232 9.10 -6.68 2.18
CA PHE A 232 7.95 -7.44 2.63
C PHE A 232 8.33 -8.82 3.17
N TYR A 233 8.01 -9.04 4.45
CA TYR A 233 8.18 -10.32 5.12
C TYR A 233 6.82 -10.98 5.37
N TYR A 234 6.56 -12.08 4.68
CA TYR A 234 5.22 -12.68 4.62
C TYR A 234 4.70 -13.12 6.00
N GLY A 235 5.57 -13.59 6.88
CA GLY A 235 5.21 -14.00 8.24
C GLY A 235 4.89 -12.82 9.14
N ALA A 236 5.72 -11.78 9.14
CA ALA A 236 5.53 -10.56 9.93
C ALA A 236 4.18 -9.90 9.63
N TRP A 237 3.77 -9.95 8.36
CA TRP A 237 2.50 -9.41 7.87
C TRP A 237 1.33 -10.39 7.92
N ASN A 238 1.52 -11.66 8.34
CA ASN A 238 0.50 -12.72 8.31
C ASN A 238 -0.12 -12.92 6.91
N HIS A 239 0.65 -12.67 5.86
CA HIS A 239 0.19 -12.62 4.47
C HIS A 239 -0.01 -14.02 3.87
N ARG A 240 -1.00 -14.18 2.96
CA ARG A 240 -1.31 -15.48 2.32
C ARG A 240 -0.11 -16.12 1.61
N GLY A 241 0.76 -15.31 1.02
CA GLY A 241 1.98 -15.79 0.35
C GLY A 241 2.96 -16.51 1.28
N GLY A 242 2.83 -16.34 2.61
CA GLY A 242 3.66 -17.06 3.59
C GLY A 242 3.40 -18.57 3.58
N ALA A 243 2.18 -19.01 3.27
CA ALA A 243 1.83 -20.42 3.23
C ALA A 243 2.64 -21.20 2.17
N GLU A 244 2.89 -20.58 1.01
CA GLU A 244 3.74 -21.15 -0.05
C GLU A 244 5.20 -21.33 0.40
N LEU A 245 5.64 -20.53 1.38
CA LEU A 245 6.97 -20.56 1.96
C LEU A 245 7.07 -21.45 3.21
N GLY A 246 5.94 -22.06 3.61
CA GLY A 246 5.84 -22.87 4.83
C GLY A 246 5.77 -22.04 6.12
N ILE A 247 5.40 -20.76 6.03
CA ILE A 247 5.26 -19.85 7.16
C ILE A 247 3.81 -19.86 7.65
N GLU A 248 3.60 -20.15 8.94
CA GLU A 248 2.27 -20.09 9.55
C GLU A 248 1.73 -18.66 9.64
N ARG A 249 0.41 -18.50 9.46
CA ARG A 249 -0.30 -17.22 9.59
C ARG A 249 -1.02 -17.14 10.95
N ASN A 250 -1.00 -15.96 11.56
CA ASN A 250 -1.89 -15.62 12.65
C ASN A 250 -3.04 -14.75 12.11
N MET A 251 -4.21 -15.35 11.91
CA MET A 251 -5.37 -14.65 11.34
C MET A 251 -6.02 -13.66 12.31
N ASP A 252 -5.87 -13.84 13.62
CA ASP A 252 -6.34 -12.85 14.59
C ASP A 252 -5.50 -11.57 14.45
N HIS A 253 -4.18 -11.70 14.36
CA HIS A 253 -3.29 -10.56 14.10
C HIS A 253 -3.52 -9.95 12.72
N TRP A 254 -3.85 -10.75 11.70
CA TRP A 254 -4.24 -10.24 10.38
C TRP A 254 -5.48 -9.35 10.47
N ALA A 255 -6.56 -9.84 11.11
CA ALA A 255 -7.81 -9.10 11.27
C ALA A 255 -7.62 -7.85 12.15
N GLN A 256 -6.76 -7.93 13.17
CA GLN A 256 -6.37 -6.80 14.02
C GLN A 256 -5.32 -5.88 13.39
N GLY A 257 -4.86 -6.13 12.16
CA GLY A 257 -3.86 -5.30 11.48
C GLY A 257 -2.50 -5.24 12.20
N ILE A 258 -2.12 -6.28 12.94
CA ILE A 258 -0.88 -6.34 13.73
C ILE A 258 0.25 -6.91 12.88
N ILE A 259 1.26 -6.10 12.63
CA ILE A 259 2.47 -6.48 11.90
C ILE A 259 3.64 -6.59 12.87
N GLY A 260 4.25 -7.78 12.90
CA GLY A 260 5.37 -8.12 13.78
C GLY A 260 6.72 -7.63 13.26
N ASN A 261 7.75 -8.44 13.51
CA ASN A 261 9.11 -8.25 12.99
C ASN A 261 9.66 -9.62 12.53
N PRO A 262 10.38 -9.70 11.40
CA PRO A 262 11.04 -10.91 10.93
C PRO A 262 12.30 -11.18 11.77
N GLU A 263 12.14 -11.74 12.97
CA GLU A 263 13.26 -11.95 13.89
C GLU A 263 14.38 -12.80 13.29
N PRO A 264 15.67 -12.47 13.53
CA PRO A 264 16.78 -13.28 13.07
C PRO A 264 16.65 -14.74 13.50
N GLY A 265 16.78 -15.65 12.55
CA GLY A 265 16.60 -17.10 12.75
C GLY A 265 15.14 -17.56 12.78
N SER A 266 14.16 -16.66 12.61
CA SER A 266 12.77 -17.05 12.30
C SER A 266 12.68 -17.69 10.92
N ILE A 267 11.64 -18.51 10.71
CA ILE A 267 11.37 -19.06 9.36
C ILE A 267 11.12 -17.94 8.34
N ASP A 268 10.47 -16.86 8.78
CA ASP A 268 10.13 -15.71 7.94
C ASP A 268 11.37 -14.96 7.47
N ALA A 269 12.29 -14.64 8.37
CA ALA A 269 13.56 -13.99 8.03
C ALA A 269 14.42 -14.83 7.07
N VAL A 270 14.28 -16.16 7.11
CA VAL A 270 15.02 -17.08 6.23
C VAL A 270 14.34 -17.26 4.87
N LYS A 271 13.01 -17.35 4.83
CA LYS A 271 12.25 -17.77 3.65
C LYS A 271 11.74 -16.61 2.82
N SER A 272 11.28 -15.52 3.43
CA SER A 272 10.72 -14.38 2.71
C SER A 272 11.70 -13.76 1.70
N PRO A 273 13.02 -13.63 1.97
CA PRO A 273 13.98 -13.13 1.00
C PRO A 273 14.11 -13.97 -0.28
N SER A 274 13.65 -15.24 -0.28
CA SER A 274 13.64 -16.08 -1.49
C SER A 274 12.52 -15.71 -2.49
N LYS A 275 11.53 -14.91 -2.06
CA LYS A 275 10.44 -14.39 -2.89
C LYS A 275 10.26 -12.88 -2.60
N PRO A 276 11.25 -12.05 -2.97
CA PRO A 276 11.32 -10.67 -2.53
C PRO A 276 10.13 -9.85 -3.08
N ALA A 277 9.55 -9.02 -2.23
CA ALA A 277 8.44 -8.14 -2.54
C ALA A 277 8.55 -6.86 -1.70
N GLY A 278 7.87 -5.79 -2.12
CA GLY A 278 7.79 -4.53 -1.38
C GLY A 278 6.35 -4.23 -0.99
N HIS A 279 6.16 -3.41 0.03
CA HIS A 279 4.86 -2.83 0.35
C HIS A 279 4.98 -1.39 0.82
N SER A 280 3.99 -0.57 0.49
CA SER A 280 3.96 0.84 0.87
C SER A 280 2.65 1.17 1.57
N VAL A 281 2.75 1.90 2.67
CA VAL A 281 1.61 2.30 3.52
C VAL A 281 1.77 3.74 3.98
N LEU A 282 0.67 4.37 4.36
CA LEU A 282 0.69 5.70 4.94
C LEU A 282 0.76 5.58 6.47
N VAL A 283 1.80 6.14 7.09
CA VAL A 283 1.94 6.22 8.54
C VAL A 283 1.27 7.50 9.03
N VAL A 284 0.29 7.33 9.92
CA VAL A 284 -0.56 8.43 10.44
C VAL A 284 -0.31 8.72 11.91
N GLY A 285 0.44 7.86 12.61
CA GLY A 285 0.86 8.14 13.99
C GLY A 285 1.79 7.09 14.57
N PHE A 286 2.08 7.23 15.85
CA PHE A 286 2.93 6.33 16.62
C PHE A 286 2.55 6.29 18.10
N ASP A 287 2.92 5.20 18.77
CA ASP A 287 2.89 5.07 20.24
C ASP A 287 4.10 4.27 20.71
N ASP A 288 5.04 4.94 21.37
CA ASP A 288 6.28 4.38 21.92
C ASP A 288 6.04 3.45 23.10
N ASN A 289 4.84 3.46 23.70
CA ASN A 289 4.50 2.65 24.86
C ASN A 289 3.60 1.47 24.54
N LYS A 290 3.03 1.39 23.33
CA LYS A 290 2.25 0.23 22.90
C LYS A 290 3.12 -1.02 22.93
N ILE A 291 2.60 -2.08 23.55
CA ILE A 291 3.26 -3.38 23.64
C ILE A 291 2.56 -4.36 22.71
N VAL A 292 3.33 -5.02 21.86
CA VAL A 292 2.86 -6.08 20.96
C VAL A 292 3.62 -7.37 21.27
N LYS A 293 2.90 -8.48 21.41
CA LYS A 293 3.49 -9.80 21.62
C LYS A 293 3.21 -10.67 20.41
N ILE A 294 4.26 -11.19 19.78
CA ILE A 294 4.16 -12.04 18.59
C ILE A 294 4.77 -13.40 18.90
N LYS A 295 4.00 -14.46 18.70
CA LYS A 295 4.54 -15.82 18.67
C LYS A 295 5.07 -16.08 17.26
N THR A 296 6.37 -16.33 17.16
CA THR A 296 7.09 -16.50 15.90
C THR A 296 7.63 -17.93 15.79
N GLN A 297 7.45 -18.53 14.62
CA GLN A 297 8.04 -19.81 14.27
C GLN A 297 9.52 -19.64 13.91
N MET A 298 10.37 -20.43 14.56
CA MET A 298 11.82 -20.39 14.37
C MET A 298 12.24 -21.42 13.31
N ALA A 299 13.35 -21.16 12.61
CA ALA A 299 13.88 -22.06 11.59
C ALA A 299 14.38 -23.41 12.15
N ASP A 300 14.66 -23.48 13.45
CA ASP A 300 15.01 -24.72 14.17
C ASP A 300 13.79 -25.59 14.54
N GLY A 301 12.58 -25.17 14.14
CA GLY A 301 11.33 -25.86 14.42
C GLY A 301 10.69 -25.49 15.77
N THR A 302 11.35 -24.66 16.59
CA THR A 302 10.77 -24.15 17.84
C THR A 302 9.83 -22.96 17.58
N SER A 303 9.08 -22.55 18.61
CA SER A 303 8.34 -21.28 18.61
C SER A 303 8.85 -20.40 19.75
N LYS A 304 9.02 -19.10 19.48
CA LYS A 304 9.41 -18.11 20.50
C LYS A 304 8.40 -16.96 20.51
N THR A 305 8.10 -16.45 21.70
CA THR A 305 7.28 -15.23 21.83
C THR A 305 8.20 -14.04 22.00
N PHE A 306 8.10 -13.09 21.09
CA PHE A 306 8.81 -11.82 21.13
C PHE A 306 7.88 -10.72 21.61
N THR A 307 8.42 -9.79 22.39
CA THR A 307 7.68 -8.63 22.90
C THR A 307 8.34 -7.38 22.36
N TYR A 308 7.56 -6.55 21.68
CA TYR A 308 7.99 -5.27 21.12
C TYR A 308 7.33 -4.15 21.90
N LYS A 309 8.08 -3.07 22.12
CA LYS A 309 7.59 -1.81 22.66
C LYS A 309 7.76 -0.75 21.59
N GLY A 310 6.68 -0.03 21.26
CA GLY A 310 6.66 0.98 20.21
C GLY A 310 6.03 0.48 18.91
N VAL A 311 5.02 1.20 18.42
CA VAL A 311 4.39 0.96 17.11
C VAL A 311 4.27 2.25 16.30
N TYR A 312 4.14 2.10 14.98
CA TYR A 312 3.53 3.08 14.09
C TYR A 312 2.12 2.63 13.71
N TYR A 313 1.20 3.57 13.59
CA TYR A 313 -0.16 3.35 13.08
C TYR A 313 -0.20 3.65 11.60
N ILE A 314 -0.81 2.75 10.82
CA ILE A 314 -0.79 2.81 9.36
C ILE A 314 -2.20 2.76 8.77
N LYS A 315 -2.40 3.48 7.67
CA LYS A 315 -3.51 3.31 6.73
C LYS A 315 -3.01 2.43 5.57
N ASN A 316 -3.68 1.32 5.32
CA ASN A 316 -3.32 0.38 4.25
C ASN A 316 -4.22 0.59 3.00
N SER A 317 -3.91 -0.10 1.90
CA SER A 317 -4.62 -0.03 0.62
C SER A 317 -5.20 -1.37 0.18
N TRP A 318 -5.59 -2.24 1.11
CA TRP A 318 -6.20 -3.55 0.85
C TRP A 318 -7.71 -3.58 1.14
N GLY A 319 -8.35 -2.41 1.24
CA GLY A 319 -9.76 -2.29 1.63
C GLY A 319 -9.98 -2.49 3.13
N THR A 320 -11.24 -2.70 3.51
CA THR A 320 -11.71 -2.72 4.91
C THR A 320 -12.10 -4.10 5.44
N ASP A 321 -12.18 -5.11 4.56
CA ASP A 321 -12.89 -6.36 4.86
C ASP A 321 -11.95 -7.53 5.23
N SER A 322 -10.64 -7.27 5.31
CA SER A 322 -9.62 -8.30 5.47
C SER A 322 -8.54 -7.90 6.48
N PHE A 323 -7.39 -7.40 6.01
CA PHE A 323 -6.34 -6.92 6.91
C PHE A 323 -6.86 -5.72 7.70
N GLY A 324 -6.75 -5.78 9.02
CA GLY A 324 -7.16 -4.68 9.87
C GLY A 324 -8.67 -4.45 9.91
N ALA A 325 -9.50 -5.42 9.52
CA ALA A 325 -10.97 -5.30 9.59
C ALA A 325 -11.48 -5.06 11.03
N ASP A 326 -10.73 -5.56 12.02
CA ASP A 326 -11.00 -5.46 13.46
C ASP A 326 -9.96 -4.60 14.17
N PHE A 327 -9.29 -3.68 13.46
CA PHE A 327 -8.28 -2.83 14.06
C PHE A 327 -8.93 -1.74 14.94
N GLU A 328 -8.62 -1.75 16.23
CA GLU A 328 -9.20 -0.83 17.20
C GLU A 328 -8.17 0.10 17.86
N ILE A 329 -8.59 1.35 18.07
CA ILE A 329 -7.90 2.33 18.92
C ILE A 329 -8.91 2.78 19.98
N ASP A 330 -8.53 2.65 21.26
CA ASP A 330 -9.34 3.07 22.41
C ASP A 330 -10.82 2.59 22.38
N GLY A 331 -11.05 1.41 21.80
CA GLY A 331 -12.37 0.76 21.69
C GLY A 331 -13.20 1.21 20.48
N VAL A 332 -12.64 2.03 19.60
CA VAL A 332 -13.25 2.43 18.32
C VAL A 332 -12.59 1.66 17.19
N ASN A 333 -13.40 1.07 16.31
CA ASN A 333 -12.93 0.29 15.17
C ASN A 333 -12.60 1.20 13.97
N TYR A 334 -11.43 0.98 13.36
CA TYR A 334 -10.93 1.67 12.17
C TYR A 334 -10.52 0.64 11.10
N PRO A 335 -11.48 0.06 10.36
CA PRO A 335 -11.21 -0.98 9.38
C PRO A 335 -10.20 -0.54 8.30
N GLY A 336 -9.27 -1.43 7.96
CA GLY A 336 -8.23 -1.19 6.95
C GLY A 336 -7.01 -0.40 7.44
N TYR A 337 -7.03 0.01 8.72
CA TYR A 337 -5.85 0.49 9.42
C TYR A 337 -5.12 -0.66 10.12
N GLY A 338 -3.93 -0.40 10.61
CA GLY A 338 -3.16 -1.37 11.36
C GLY A 338 -2.06 -0.73 12.20
N MET A 339 -1.23 -1.58 12.79
CA MET A 339 -0.03 -1.17 13.48
C MET A 339 1.16 -2.06 13.10
N ILE A 340 2.31 -1.43 12.94
CA ILE A 340 3.59 -2.09 12.68
C ILE A 340 4.56 -1.78 13.82
N THR A 341 5.30 -2.78 14.26
CA THR A 341 6.34 -2.56 15.28
C THR A 341 7.35 -1.53 14.76
N GLN A 342 7.76 -0.57 15.61
CA GLN A 342 8.77 0.42 15.22
C GLN A 342 10.10 -0.26 14.83
N LYS A 343 10.41 -1.41 15.44
CA LYS A 343 11.57 -2.22 15.08
C LYS A 343 11.54 -2.58 13.59
N HIS A 344 10.48 -3.24 13.13
CA HIS A 344 10.37 -3.66 11.73
C HIS A 344 10.38 -2.47 10.77
N ALA A 345 9.58 -1.45 11.06
CA ALA A 345 9.49 -0.26 10.21
C ALA A 345 10.83 0.50 10.08
N ASN A 346 11.63 0.54 11.15
CA ASN A 346 12.92 1.25 11.15
C ASN A 346 14.06 0.38 10.60
N GLU A 347 14.05 -0.94 10.81
CA GLU A 347 15.12 -1.85 10.38
C GLU A 347 15.00 -2.24 8.90
N ASP A 348 13.77 -2.41 8.41
CA ASP A 348 13.52 -2.93 7.05
C ASP A 348 12.85 -1.90 6.13
N GLY A 349 12.50 -0.72 6.66
CA GLY A 349 11.70 0.28 5.97
C GLY A 349 12.42 1.59 5.69
N SER A 350 11.76 2.47 4.94
CA SER A 350 12.19 3.83 4.61
C SER A 350 11.00 4.76 4.62
N PHE A 351 11.23 5.99 5.05
CA PHE A 351 10.17 6.95 5.27
C PHE A 351 10.29 8.13 4.32
N PHE A 352 9.14 8.60 3.82
CA PHE A 352 9.09 9.65 2.81
C PHE A 352 8.05 10.73 3.12
N ALA A 353 8.36 11.95 2.67
CA ALA A 353 7.47 13.09 2.70
C ALA A 353 7.73 14.02 1.50
N LEU A 354 6.68 14.70 1.02
CA LEU A 354 6.77 15.68 -0.08
C LEU A 354 7.34 17.03 0.38
#